data_AF-A0A0F8Y2Z4-F1
#
_entry.id   AF-A0A0F8Y2Z4-F1
#
_cell.length_a   1.000
_cell.length_b   1.000
_cell.length_c   1.000
_cell.angle_alpha   90.00
_cell.angle_beta   90.00
_cell.angle_gamma   90.00
#
_symmetry.space_group_name_H-M   'P 1'
#
loop_
_entity.id
_entity.type
_entity.pdbx_description
1 polymer ?
#
loop_
_entity_poly.entity_id
_entity_poly.type
_entity_poly.pdbx_seq_one_letter_code
_entity_poly.pdbx_strand_id
1 'polypeptide(L)'
;NPTMIDVAKGMGMTSKQILFSIELPLALTVILTGIRISLVWTIGMATLTSLVGSGGLGDLIMQGLRSMQIDLIIAGTVPAAILAIFFDWLFSLLGKWLTYQPK
;
A
#
# COMPACT_ATOMS: atom_id res chain seq x y z
N ASN A 1 3.21 15.39 -17.24
CA ASN A 1 3.22 15.81 -18.65
C ASN A 1 4.22 16.95 -18.78
N PRO A 2 5.34 16.80 -19.51
CA PRO A 2 6.40 17.82 -19.55
C PRO A 2 5.89 19.20 -20.00
N THR A 3 4.85 19.22 -20.84
CA THR A 3 4.17 20.45 -21.30
C THR A 3 3.64 21.31 -20.16
N MET A 4 3.16 20.71 -19.07
CA MET A 4 2.59 21.44 -17.93
C MET A 4 3.68 22.16 -17.11
N ILE A 5 4.88 21.58 -17.05
CA ILE A 5 6.05 22.15 -16.36
C ILE A 5 6.66 23.26 -17.22
N ASP A 6 6.77 23.07 -18.53
CA ASP A 6 7.29 24.08 -19.45
C ASP A 6 6.38 25.31 -19.53
N VAL A 7 5.06 25.11 -19.50
CA VAL A 7 4.09 26.21 -19.39
C VAL A 7 4.21 26.94 -18.04
N ALA A 8 4.37 26.22 -16.93
CA ALA A 8 4.55 26.82 -15.61
C ALA A 8 5.84 27.67 -15.51
N LYS A 9 6.94 27.20 -16.11
CA LYS A 9 8.18 27.98 -16.25
C LYS A 9 7.98 29.21 -17.12
N GLY A 10 7.27 29.09 -18.24
CA GLY A 10 6.91 30.21 -19.12
C GLY A 10 6.02 31.27 -18.43
N MET A 11 5.25 30.88 -17.42
CA MET A 11 4.46 31.79 -16.57
C MET A 11 5.27 32.42 -15.42
N GLY A 12 6.58 32.18 -15.34
CA GLY A 12 7.45 32.77 -14.32
C GLY A 12 7.39 32.08 -12.95
N MET A 13 6.84 30.86 -12.86
CA MET A 13 6.81 30.12 -11.58
C MET A 13 8.21 29.67 -11.17
N THR A 14 8.53 29.83 -9.89
CA THR A 14 9.77 29.32 -9.29
C THR A 14 9.72 27.79 -9.14
N SER A 15 10.87 27.12 -9.10
CA SER A 15 10.94 25.66 -8.95
C SER A 15 10.20 25.13 -7.71
N LYS A 16 10.19 25.89 -6.61
CA LYS A 16 9.42 25.53 -5.41
C LYS A 16 7.91 25.61 -5.66
N GLN A 17 7.42 26.62 -6.38
CA GLN A 17 6.01 26.74 -6.73
C GLN A 17 5.56 25.61 -7.66
N ILE A 18 6.40 25.26 -8.65
CA ILE A 18 6.14 24.14 -9.57
C ILE A 18 6.08 22.82 -8.79
N LEU A 19 7.04 22.58 -7.89
CA LEU A 19 7.07 21.37 -7.07
C LEU A 19 5.77 21.23 -6.26
N PHE A 20 5.44 22.19 -5.39
CA PHE A 20 4.32 22.05 -4.46
C PHE A 20 2.94 22.18 -5.13
N SER A 21 2.84 22.92 -6.24
CA SER A 21 1.53 23.23 -6.86
C SER A 21 1.19 22.32 -8.04
N ILE A 22 2.19 21.71 -8.68
CA ILE A 22 2.01 20.92 -9.92
C ILE A 22 2.54 19.51 -9.72
N GLU A 23 3.84 19.35 -9.45
CA GLU A 23 4.46 18.02 -9.41
C GLU A 23 3.97 17.18 -8.23
N LEU A 24 3.89 17.78 -7.03
CA LEU A 24 3.56 17.06 -5.80
C LEU A 24 2.11 16.56 -5.81
N PRO A 25 1.08 17.35 -6.18
CA PRO A 25 -0.29 16.84 -6.32
C PRO A 25 -0.42 15.75 -7.40
N LEU A 26 0.31 15.87 -8.51
CA LEU A 26 0.30 14.85 -9.58
C LEU A 26 1.00 13.56 -9.13
N ALA A 27 2.13 13.67 -8.45
CA ALA A 27 2.91 12.54 -7.95
C ALA A 27 2.26 11.87 -6.74
N LEU A 28 1.45 12.59 -5.96
CA LEU A 28 0.79 12.10 -4.76
C LEU A 28 -0.03 10.83 -5.01
N THR A 29 -0.77 10.78 -6.13
CA THR A 29 -1.55 9.60 -6.53
C THR A 29 -0.67 8.36 -6.72
N VAL A 30 0.52 8.55 -7.31
CA VAL A 30 1.49 7.47 -7.52
C VAL A 30 2.14 7.06 -6.20
N ILE A 31 2.50 8.02 -5.35
CA ILE A 31 3.08 7.76 -4.02
C ILE A 31 2.10 6.97 -3.15
N LEU A 32 0.83 7.38 -3.11
CA LEU A 32 -0.23 6.67 -2.38
C LEU A 32 -0.43 5.24 -2.89
N THR A 33 -0.33 5.04 -4.20
CA THR A 33 -0.37 3.69 -4.80
C THR A 33 0.82 2.86 -4.33
N GLY A 34 2.03 3.44 -4.29
CA GLY A 34 3.22 2.78 -3.75
C GLY A 34 3.06 2.38 -2.28
N ILE A 35 2.48 3.24 -1.45
CA ILE A 35 2.22 2.96 -0.03
C ILE A 35 1.25 1.78 0.13
N ARG A 36 0.20 1.70 -0.67
CA ARG A 36 -0.74 0.56 -0.63
C ARG A 36 -0.06 -0.76 -0.95
N ILE A 37 0.77 -0.78 -1.98
CA ILE A 37 1.52 -1.98 -2.39
C ILE A 37 2.49 -2.41 -1.28
N SER A 38 3.22 -1.47 -0.69
CA SER A 38 4.17 -1.78 0.39
C SER A 38 3.48 -2.28 1.66
N LEU A 39 2.28 -1.78 1.98
CA LEU A 39 1.48 -2.27 3.11
C LEU A 39 1.07 -3.72 2.93
N VAL A 40 0.49 -4.07 1.78
CA VAL A 40 0.10 -5.45 1.46
C VAL A 40 1.31 -6.37 1.50
N TRP A 41 2.45 -5.91 0.95
CA TRP A 41 3.70 -6.66 0.99
C TRP A 41 4.20 -6.90 2.41
N THR A 42 4.13 -5.89 3.27
CA THR A 42 4.56 -5.98 4.68
C THR A 42 3.71 -6.99 5.45
N ILE A 43 2.39 -7.02 5.22
CA ILE A 43 1.49 -8.01 5.83
C ILE A 43 1.82 -9.42 5.32
N GLY A 44 2.10 -9.57 4.02
CA GLY A 44 2.58 -10.82 3.44
C GLY A 44 3.87 -11.29 4.11
N MET A 45 4.87 -10.42 4.23
CA MET A 45 6.13 -10.70 4.92
C MET A 45 5.93 -11.05 6.39
N ALA A 46 5.05 -10.35 7.11
CA ALA A 46 4.70 -10.67 8.49
C ALA A 46 4.14 -12.09 8.63
N THR A 47 3.41 -12.56 7.62
CA THR A 47 2.92 -13.94 7.57
C THR A 47 4.05 -14.95 7.34
N LEU A 48 5.12 -14.57 6.65
CA LEU A 48 6.29 -15.42 6.40
C LEU A 48 7.27 -15.48 7.59
N THR A 49 7.24 -14.52 8.52
CA THR A 49 8.16 -14.49 9.66
C THR A 49 8.09 -15.73 10.57
N SER A 50 6.93 -16.41 10.60
CA SER A 50 6.75 -17.67 11.32
C SER A 50 7.65 -18.80 10.78
N LEU A 51 8.13 -18.72 9.53
CA LEU A 51 9.10 -19.66 8.96
C LEU A 51 10.43 -19.65 9.71
N VAL A 52 10.84 -18.47 10.21
CA VAL A 52 12.12 -18.27 10.88
C VAL A 52 12.00 -18.49 12.40
N GLY A 53 10.81 -18.87 12.88
CA GLY A 53 10.57 -19.13 14.30
C GLY A 53 10.39 -17.87 15.16
N SER A 54 10.25 -16.69 14.54
CA SER A 54 9.99 -15.43 15.24
C SER A 54 8.57 -15.33 15.85
N GLY A 55 7.70 -16.28 15.54
CA GLY A 55 6.25 -16.16 15.76
C GLY A 55 5.60 -15.16 14.81
N GLY A 56 4.27 -15.03 14.85
CA GLY A 56 3.53 -13.99 14.14
C GLY A 56 2.24 -14.45 13.47
N LEU A 57 1.77 -13.66 12.49
CA LEU A 57 0.50 -13.88 11.78
C LEU A 57 0.44 -15.24 11.04
N GLY A 58 1.60 -15.81 10.69
CA GLY A 58 1.70 -17.09 10.00
C GLY A 58 1.83 -18.31 10.91
N ASP A 59 1.73 -18.18 12.23
CA ASP A 59 1.98 -19.31 13.15
C ASP A 59 0.96 -20.43 12.99
N LEU A 60 -0.32 -20.08 12.82
CA LEU A 60 -1.39 -21.07 12.59
C LEU A 60 -1.22 -21.76 11.22
N ILE A 61 -0.75 -21.01 10.22
CA ILE A 61 -0.46 -21.55 8.88
C ILE A 61 0.65 -22.59 8.97
N MET A 62 1.74 -22.28 9.68
CA MET A 62 2.85 -23.21 9.84
C MET A 62 2.49 -24.43 10.68
N GLN A 63 1.66 -24.26 11.72
CA GLN A 63 1.14 -25.37 12.50
C GLN A 63 0.28 -26.29 11.65
N GLY A 64 -0.66 -25.75 10.88
CA GLY A 64 -1.48 -26.51 9.95
C GLY A 64 -0.67 -27.23 8.89
N LEU A 65 0.38 -26.59 8.36
CA LEU A 65 1.28 -27.20 7.38
C LEU A 65 2.09 -28.35 7.99
N ARG A 66 2.61 -28.20 9.21
CA ARG A 66 3.35 -29.26 9.92
C ARG A 66 2.46 -30.45 10.29
N SER A 67 1.23 -30.18 10.70
CA SER A 67 0.27 -31.21 11.11
C SER A 67 -0.59 -31.73 9.96
N MET A 68 -0.39 -31.25 8.73
CA MET A 68 -1.20 -31.56 7.54
C MET A 68 -2.71 -31.35 7.76
N GLN A 69 -3.08 -30.39 8.60
CA GLN A 69 -4.46 -30.04 8.94
C GLN A 69 -4.86 -28.78 8.17
N ILE A 70 -5.67 -28.96 7.13
CA ILE A 70 -6.14 -27.87 6.26
C ILE A 70 -6.95 -26.84 7.05
N ASP A 71 -7.71 -27.28 8.05
CA ASP A 71 -8.53 -26.40 8.89
C ASP A 71 -7.68 -25.33 9.59
N LEU A 72 -6.49 -25.70 10.07
CA LEU A 72 -5.55 -24.77 10.71
C LEU A 72 -4.89 -23.83 9.71
N ILE A 73 -4.61 -24.30 8.49
CA ILE A 73 -4.07 -23.46 7.40
C ILE A 73 -5.09 -22.37 7.05
N ILE A 74 -6.35 -22.74 6.89
CA ILE A 74 -7.44 -21.81 6.59
C ILE A 74 -7.67 -20.86 7.76
N ALA A 75 -7.67 -21.37 9.00
CA ALA A 75 -7.82 -20.56 10.21
C ALA A 75 -6.73 -19.48 10.36
N GLY A 76 -5.51 -19.70 9.84
CA GLY A 76 -4.47 -18.68 9.78
C GLY A 76 -4.57 -17.77 8.54
N THR A 77 -4.81 -18.36 7.37
CA THR A 77 -4.75 -17.63 6.09
C THR A 77 -5.91 -16.66 5.91
N VAL A 78 -7.13 -17.06 6.31
CA VAL A 78 -8.33 -16.22 6.17
C VAL A 78 -8.22 -14.90 6.94
N PRO A 79 -7.92 -14.87 8.25
CA PRO A 79 -7.78 -13.62 8.98
C PRO A 79 -6.61 -12.77 8.48
N ALA A 80 -5.49 -13.38 8.05
CA ALA A 80 -4.37 -12.65 7.44
C ALA A 80 -4.78 -11.97 6.12
N ALA A 81 -5.52 -12.66 5.25
CA ALA A 81 -6.04 -12.12 4.00
C ALA A 81 -7.07 -10.99 4.24
N ILE A 82 -7.98 -11.18 5.21
CA ILE A 82 -8.95 -10.15 5.61
C ILE A 82 -8.21 -8.90 6.09
N LEU A 83 -7.17 -9.04 6.90
CA LEU A 83 -6.38 -7.94 7.41
C LEU A 83 -5.67 -7.19 6.26
N ALA A 84 -5.07 -7.91 5.31
CA ALA A 84 -4.46 -7.31 4.12
C ALA A 84 -5.46 -6.50 3.27
N ILE A 85 -6.64 -7.09 2.99
CA ILE A 85 -7.70 -6.43 2.22
C ILE A 85 -8.26 -5.23 2.97
N PHE A 86 -8.45 -5.35 4.29
CA PHE A 86 -8.94 -4.27 5.14
C PHE A 86 -8.01 -3.05 5.09
N PHE A 87 -6.70 -3.26 5.23
CA PHE A 87 -5.73 -2.16 5.14
C PHE A 87 -5.62 -1.59 3.74
N ASP A 88 -5.61 -2.41 2.68
CA ASP A 88 -5.61 -1.89 1.31
C ASP A 88 -6.86 -1.03 1.04
N TRP A 89 -8.03 -1.49 1.48
CA TRP A 89 -9.28 -0.76 1.32
C TRP A 89 -9.29 0.55 2.12
N LEU A 90 -8.82 0.53 3.37
CA LEU A 90 -8.70 1.71 4.21
C LEU A 90 -7.79 2.77 3.59
N PHE A 91 -6.63 2.37 3.07
CA PHE A 91 -5.70 3.28 2.39
C PHE A 91 -6.21 3.72 1.01
N SER A 92 -6.99 2.87 0.32
CA SER A 92 -7.66 3.25 -0.93
C SER A 92 -8.68 4.36 -0.70
N LEU A 93 -9.45 4.30 0.39
CA LEU A 93 -10.38 5.36 0.81
C LEU A 93 -9.65 6.66 1.13
N LEU A 94 -8.57 6.59 1.91
CA LEU A 94 -7.73 7.76 2.21
C LEU A 94 -7.19 8.39 0.91
N GLY A 95 -6.74 7.56 -0.03
CA GLY A 95 -6.26 8.03 -1.32
C GLY A 95 -7.35 8.72 -2.14
N LYS A 96 -8.59 8.21 -2.15
CA LYS A 96 -9.72 8.88 -2.81
C LYS A 96 -10.06 10.23 -2.17
N TRP A 97 -9.94 10.33 -0.85
CA TRP A 97 -10.21 11.59 -0.14
C TRP A 97 -9.15 12.65 -0.43
N LEU A 98 -7.88 12.24 -0.52
CA LEU A 98 -6.76 13.13 -0.82
C LEU A 98 -6.68 13.53 -2.31
N THR A 99 -7.08 12.61 -3.21
CA THR A 99 -7.09 12.80 -4.68
C THR A 99 -8.48 13.20 -5.19
N TYR A 100 -9.33 13.83 -4.37
CA TYR A 100 -10.54 14.50 -4.87
C TYR A 100 -10.13 15.76 -5.66
N GLN A 101 -9.66 15.56 -6.89
CA GLN A 101 -9.54 16.62 -7.90
C GLN A 101 -10.94 16.87 -8.46
N PRO A 102 -11.55 18.06 -8.27
CA PRO A 102 -12.72 18.43 -9.04
C PRO A 102 -12.34 18.38 -10.53
N LYS A 103 -13.22 17.77 -11.32
CA LYS A 103 -13.06 17.63 -12.78
C LYS A 103 -12.79 18.96 -13.47
#